data_AF-A0A6M3XNP2-F1
#
_entry.id   AF-A0A6M3XNP2-F1
#
_cell.length_a   1.000
_cell.length_b   1.000
_cell.length_c   1.000
_cell.angle_alpha   90.00
_cell.angle_beta   90.00
_cell.angle_gamma   90.00
#
_symmetry.space_group_name_H-M   'P 1'
#
loop_
_entity.id
_entity.type
_entity.pdbx_description
1 polymer ?
#
loop_
_entity_poly.entity_id
_entity_poly.type
_entity_poly.pdbx_seq_one_letter_code
_entity_poly.pdbx_strand_id
1 'polypeptide(L)'
;MPIESFTTTGLYTGYTLADLKSRTLDRLRQKPANYDRYAEESIERALNDALVEAVRITRCLKSFAILVMKDGTSQYKPPTEMLLPDKAFFYQSATSYYELKYKTRQWLDRFKRGWRVQDGDPSYMYAGDTWGNLRKLGFTPTPDTDGEDYTASPDTGIYASETGMTTTGNITGTNSVASATVCTDSEGRDLATLGVTVGMMIVNVTDGSQGQISAVSGATVTVTLADGTANTWAVGDSFNILAGEYGVVVDWAGDEEYLFTAEIGGMVDVDTIVGNVYLEFVKRPLPLQFDTQYPQLPPELHIHLPDGAVWYLKRSSPKGGDDYNEASGAYQSFLAGIREGYIDFDSLARHDALMECHI
;
A
#
# COMPACT_ATOMS: atom_id res chain seq x y z
N MET A 1 -6.85 -19.07 -15.07
CA MET A 1 -7.55 -17.80 -15.30
C MET A 1 -6.74 -16.78 -14.52
N PRO A 2 -6.08 -15.80 -15.16
CA PRO A 2 -5.27 -14.85 -14.43
C PRO A 2 -6.18 -14.11 -13.43
N ILE A 3 -5.73 -14.01 -12.18
CA ILE A 3 -6.41 -13.18 -11.19
C ILE A 3 -6.16 -11.75 -11.66
N GLU A 4 -7.22 -11.01 -12.00
CA GLU A 4 -7.10 -9.58 -12.31
C GLU A 4 -6.72 -8.83 -11.02
N SER A 5 -5.42 -8.79 -10.75
CA SER A 5 -4.79 -8.01 -9.69
C SER A 5 -4.80 -6.55 -10.09
N PHE A 6 -5.79 -5.79 -9.60
CA PHE A 6 -5.83 -4.35 -9.80
C PHE A 6 -4.90 -3.65 -8.79
N THR A 7 -3.63 -3.50 -9.15
CA THR A 7 -2.70 -2.62 -8.44
C THR A 7 -2.98 -1.17 -8.84
N THR A 8 -3.84 -0.48 -8.11
CA THR A 8 -4.15 0.94 -8.41
C THR A 8 -3.00 1.83 -7.91
N THR A 9 -2.18 2.33 -8.83
CA THR A 9 -1.08 3.26 -8.53
C THR A 9 -1.64 4.62 -8.07
N GLY A 10 -1.25 5.06 -6.87
CA GLY A 10 -1.91 6.13 -6.09
C GLY A 10 -1.63 7.59 -6.48
N LEU A 11 -1.56 7.94 -7.77
CA LEU A 11 -1.53 9.35 -8.19
C LEU A 11 -2.92 9.86 -8.51
N TYR A 12 -3.56 10.45 -7.51
CA TYR A 12 -4.84 11.10 -7.64
C TYR A 12 -4.65 12.61 -7.53
N THR A 13 -4.71 13.32 -8.66
CA THR A 13 -4.65 14.79 -8.68
C THR A 13 -5.87 15.36 -7.94
N GLY A 14 -5.67 16.24 -6.96
CA GLY A 14 -6.78 16.77 -6.16
C GLY A 14 -6.31 17.79 -5.13
N TYR A 15 -6.85 17.73 -3.91
CA TYR A 15 -6.33 18.55 -2.80
C TYR A 15 -4.97 18.04 -2.32
N THR A 16 -4.01 18.95 -2.19
CA THR A 16 -2.71 18.66 -1.56
C THR A 16 -2.82 18.69 -0.03
N LEU A 17 -1.77 18.29 0.69
CA LEU A 17 -1.72 18.45 2.15
C LEU A 17 -1.98 19.90 2.60
N ALA A 18 -1.42 20.90 1.91
CA ALA A 18 -1.66 22.30 2.23
C ALA A 18 -3.15 22.68 2.12
N ASP A 19 -3.83 22.24 1.06
CA ASP A 19 -5.27 22.45 0.88
C ASP A 19 -6.08 21.78 2.00
N LEU A 20 -5.71 20.55 2.35
CA LEU A 20 -6.38 19.76 3.40
C LEU A 20 -6.19 20.40 4.78
N LYS A 21 -5.01 20.93 5.09
CA LYS A 21 -4.75 21.70 6.32
C LYS A 21 -5.65 22.93 6.40
N SER A 22 -5.70 23.74 5.33
CA SER A 22 -6.55 24.93 5.28
C SER A 22 -8.02 24.58 5.51
N ARG A 23 -8.53 23.54 4.82
CA ARG A 23 -9.92 23.09 4.99
C ARG A 23 -10.19 22.56 6.39
N THR A 24 -9.22 21.90 7.02
CA THR A 24 -9.36 21.41 8.39
C THR A 24 -9.46 22.58 9.38
N LEU A 25 -8.65 23.62 9.21
CA LEU A 25 -8.75 24.86 10.00
C LEU A 25 -10.12 25.54 9.83
N ASP A 26 -10.62 25.62 8.60
CA ASP A 26 -11.95 26.17 8.33
C ASP A 26 -13.05 25.39 9.06
N ARG A 27 -13.00 24.05 9.05
CA ARG A 27 -13.94 23.19 9.78
C ARG A 27 -13.85 23.37 11.29
N LEU A 28 -12.64 23.60 11.81
CA LEU A 28 -12.39 23.91 13.22
C LEU A 28 -12.76 25.34 13.60
N ARG A 29 -13.24 26.16 12.64
CA ARG A 29 -13.55 27.59 12.79
C ARG A 29 -12.34 28.41 13.25
N GLN A 30 -11.15 28.02 12.81
CA GLN A 30 -9.90 28.74 13.06
C GLN A 30 -9.47 29.46 11.79
N LYS A 31 -8.86 30.64 11.94
CA LYS A 31 -8.33 31.35 10.79
C LYS A 31 -7.15 30.57 10.21
N PRO A 32 -6.99 30.51 8.88
CA PRO A 32 -5.77 30.03 8.26
C PRO A 32 -4.56 30.77 8.85
N ALA A 33 -3.48 30.04 9.16
CA ALA A 33 -2.28 30.48 9.90
C ALA A 33 -2.41 30.60 11.43
N ASN A 34 -3.58 30.34 12.03
CA ASN A 34 -3.74 30.40 13.48
C ASN A 34 -3.80 29.00 14.10
N TYR A 35 -2.64 28.44 14.44
CA TYR A 35 -2.50 27.13 15.11
C TYR A 35 -2.64 27.22 16.64
N ASP A 36 -3.40 28.20 17.14
CA ASP A 36 -3.50 28.55 18.56
C ASP A 36 -4.04 27.41 19.44
N ARG A 37 -5.03 26.66 18.92
CA ARG A 37 -5.68 25.56 19.67
C ARG A 37 -5.12 24.19 19.29
N TYR A 38 -4.74 24.01 18.03
CA TYR A 38 -4.14 22.77 17.52
C TYR A 38 -2.90 23.12 16.73
N ALA A 39 -1.75 22.60 17.17
CA ALA A 39 -0.50 22.71 16.42
C ALA A 39 -0.64 22.08 15.02
N GLU A 40 0.10 22.61 14.05
CA GLU A 40 0.14 22.12 12.67
C GLU A 40 0.41 20.61 12.60
N GLU A 41 1.40 20.12 13.34
CA GLU A 41 1.74 18.69 13.44
C GLU A 41 0.56 17.83 13.91
N SER A 42 -0.28 18.35 14.82
CA SER A 42 -1.47 17.63 15.29
C SER A 42 -2.53 17.51 14.19
N ILE A 43 -2.66 18.53 13.35
CA ILE A 43 -3.58 18.52 12.20
C ILE A 43 -3.08 17.54 11.14
N GLU A 44 -1.78 17.55 10.84
CA GLU A 44 -1.17 16.61 9.89
C GLU A 44 -1.31 15.16 10.36
N ARG A 45 -1.07 14.90 11.65
CA ARG A 45 -1.30 13.57 12.24
C ARG A 45 -2.78 13.15 12.13
N ALA A 46 -3.71 14.04 12.42
CA ALA A 46 -5.14 13.77 12.32
C ALA A 46 -5.60 13.51 10.87
N LEU A 47 -5.02 14.23 9.90
CA LEU A 47 -5.25 13.99 8.47
C LEU A 47 -4.70 12.61 8.04
N ASN A 48 -3.52 12.23 8.52
CA ASN A 48 -2.94 10.92 8.27
C ASN A 48 -3.77 9.78 8.87
N ASP A 49 -4.28 9.96 10.10
CA ASP A 49 -5.21 9.01 10.72
C ASP A 49 -6.51 8.87 9.90
N ALA A 50 -7.06 9.99 9.43
CA ALA A 50 -8.24 10.00 8.56
C ALA A 50 -7.99 9.35 7.19
N LEU A 51 -6.81 9.55 6.60
CA LEU A 51 -6.38 8.93 5.36
C LEU A 51 -6.31 7.40 5.51
N VAL A 52 -5.67 6.91 6.58
CA VAL A 52 -5.62 5.47 6.89
C VAL A 52 -7.02 4.88 7.08
N GLU A 53 -7.90 5.59 7.79
CA GLU A 53 -9.28 5.18 7.99
C GLU A 53 -10.06 5.10 6.67
N ALA A 54 -9.94 6.11 5.82
CA ALA A 54 -10.58 6.15 4.50
C ALA A 54 -10.10 5.00 3.61
N VAL A 55 -8.79 4.73 3.57
CA VAL A 55 -8.24 3.58 2.82
C VAL A 55 -8.75 2.25 3.39
N ARG A 56 -8.86 2.11 4.72
CA ARG A 56 -9.44 0.91 5.34
C ARG A 56 -10.90 0.69 4.93
N ILE A 57 -11.71 1.74 4.91
CA ILE A 57 -13.14 1.66 4.59
C ILE A 57 -13.32 1.34 3.10
N THR A 58 -12.63 2.07 2.23
CA THR A 58 -12.76 1.94 0.77
C THR A 58 -12.02 0.72 0.22
N ARG A 59 -10.94 0.30 0.86
CA ARG A 59 -10.04 -0.75 0.33
C ARG A 59 -9.48 -0.41 -1.06
N CYS A 60 -9.36 0.88 -1.39
CA CYS A 60 -8.96 1.34 -2.73
C CYS A 60 -7.48 1.13 -3.05
N LEU A 61 -6.63 0.92 -2.04
CA LEU A 61 -5.21 0.65 -2.20
C LEU A 61 -4.95 -0.86 -2.07
N LYS A 62 -5.35 -1.63 -3.08
CA LYS A 62 -5.06 -3.06 -3.13
C LYS A 62 -3.61 -3.31 -3.55
N SER A 63 -3.01 -4.32 -2.94
CA SER A 63 -1.71 -4.87 -3.29
C SER A 63 -1.74 -6.38 -3.00
N PHE A 64 -0.64 -7.07 -3.30
CA PHE A 64 -0.51 -8.48 -3.00
C PHE A 64 0.85 -8.84 -2.41
N ALA A 65 0.89 -9.99 -1.76
CA ALA A 65 2.10 -10.62 -1.29
C ALA A 65 2.10 -12.13 -1.61
N ILE A 66 3.28 -12.68 -1.84
CA ILE A 66 3.52 -14.11 -1.86
C ILE A 66 4.12 -14.48 -0.50
N LEU A 67 3.44 -15.34 0.24
CA LEU A 67 3.96 -15.87 1.50
C LEU A 67 4.60 -17.22 1.20
N VAL A 68 5.92 -17.31 1.39
CA VAL A 68 6.66 -18.56 1.24
C VAL A 68 6.35 -19.44 2.43
N MET A 69 5.59 -20.51 2.21
CA MET A 69 5.12 -21.36 3.30
C MET A 69 6.25 -22.28 3.77
N LYS A 70 6.28 -22.56 5.06
CA LYS A 70 7.30 -23.40 5.69
C LYS A 70 6.67 -24.54 6.47
N ASP A 71 7.20 -25.75 6.31
CA ASP A 71 6.78 -26.93 7.07
C ASP A 71 6.80 -26.63 8.58
N GLY A 72 5.72 -27.01 9.27
CA GLY A 72 5.55 -26.80 10.70
C GLY A 72 5.31 -25.35 11.13
N THR A 73 5.24 -24.40 10.20
CA THR A 73 5.04 -22.97 10.51
C THR A 73 3.63 -22.53 10.20
N SER A 74 2.86 -22.22 11.25
CA SER A 74 1.45 -21.80 11.14
C SER A 74 1.25 -20.29 11.20
N GLN A 75 2.27 -19.50 11.51
CA GLN A 75 2.13 -18.05 11.70
C GLN A 75 3.26 -17.26 11.03
N TYR A 76 2.87 -16.31 10.19
CA TYR A 76 3.76 -15.52 9.34
C TYR A 76 3.66 -14.05 9.71
N LYS A 77 4.77 -13.34 9.55
CA LYS A 77 4.78 -11.87 9.62
C LYS A 77 3.91 -11.36 8.44
N PRO A 78 3.01 -10.40 8.65
CA PRO A 78 2.35 -9.75 7.52
C PRO A 78 3.34 -8.82 6.79
N PRO A 79 3.10 -8.50 5.49
CA PRO A 79 3.84 -7.44 4.83
C PRO A 79 3.82 -6.15 5.66
N THR A 80 4.95 -5.44 5.77
CA THR A 80 5.10 -4.26 6.65
C THR A 80 4.06 -3.18 6.38
N GLU A 81 3.66 -3.02 5.11
CA GLU A 81 2.68 -2.04 4.67
C GLU A 81 1.24 -2.55 4.71
N MET A 82 1.00 -3.79 5.12
CA MET A 82 -0.34 -4.34 5.17
C MET A 82 -1.19 -3.61 6.21
N LEU A 83 -2.28 -2.98 5.76
CA LEU A 83 -3.30 -2.41 6.62
C LEU A 83 -4.31 -3.49 7.03
N LEU A 84 -4.82 -4.25 6.06
CA LEU A 84 -5.81 -5.31 6.27
C LEU A 84 -5.62 -6.43 5.24
N PRO A 85 -5.73 -7.71 5.62
CA PRO A 85 -5.84 -8.78 4.64
C PRO A 85 -7.21 -8.71 3.94
N ASP A 86 -7.27 -9.04 2.64
CA ASP A 86 -8.52 -9.11 1.88
C ASP A 86 -8.87 -10.56 1.50
N LYS A 87 -8.03 -11.19 0.68
CA LYS A 87 -8.18 -12.59 0.25
C LYS A 87 -6.84 -13.31 0.30
N ALA A 88 -6.88 -14.62 0.46
CA ALA A 88 -5.69 -15.44 0.36
C ALA A 88 -5.99 -16.70 -0.45
N PHE A 89 -5.06 -17.13 -1.28
CA PHE A 89 -5.19 -18.28 -2.14
C PHE A 89 -3.99 -19.19 -1.94
N PHE A 90 -4.21 -20.46 -1.65
CA PHE A 90 -3.14 -21.45 -1.57
C PHE A 90 -2.99 -22.16 -2.92
N TYR A 91 -1.77 -22.18 -3.45
CA TYR A 91 -1.46 -22.72 -4.77
C TYR A 91 -0.99 -24.18 -4.65
N GLN A 92 -1.73 -25.10 -5.27
CA GLN A 92 -1.37 -26.52 -5.39
C GLN A 92 -0.56 -26.82 -6.66
N SER A 93 -0.56 -25.89 -7.61
CA SER A 93 0.29 -25.86 -8.80
C SER A 93 0.21 -24.44 -9.39
N ALA A 94 1.02 -24.15 -10.42
CA ALA A 94 0.99 -22.87 -11.13
C ALA A 94 -0.43 -22.47 -11.64
N THR A 95 -1.32 -23.43 -11.89
CA THR A 95 -2.66 -23.16 -12.45
C THR A 95 -3.82 -23.61 -11.56
N SER A 96 -3.54 -24.16 -10.38
CA SER A 96 -4.57 -24.69 -9.48
C SER A 96 -4.38 -24.11 -8.09
N TYR A 97 -5.40 -23.39 -7.63
CA TYR A 97 -5.41 -22.75 -6.32
C TYR A 97 -6.83 -22.79 -5.75
N TYR A 98 -6.96 -22.55 -4.45
CA TYR A 98 -8.25 -22.31 -3.81
C TYR A 98 -8.17 -21.20 -2.77
N GLU A 99 -9.28 -20.48 -2.60
CA GLU A 99 -9.39 -19.39 -1.64
C GLU A 99 -9.45 -19.93 -0.20
N LEU A 100 -8.58 -19.39 0.66
CA LEU A 100 -8.54 -19.66 2.09
C LEU A 100 -9.68 -18.93 2.79
N LYS A 101 -10.40 -19.64 3.67
CA LYS A 101 -11.52 -19.04 4.40
C LYS A 101 -11.00 -18.29 5.61
N TYR A 102 -11.25 -16.98 5.67
CA TYR A 102 -10.94 -16.20 6.87
C TYR A 102 -11.88 -16.59 8.03
N LYS A 103 -11.32 -16.98 9.18
CA LYS A 103 -12.06 -17.33 10.40
C LYS A 103 -11.37 -16.79 11.64
N THR A 104 -12.16 -16.42 12.64
CA THR A 104 -11.62 -16.03 13.95
C THR A 104 -11.12 -17.26 14.72
N ARG A 105 -10.18 -17.06 15.64
CA ARG A 105 -9.69 -18.13 16.52
C ARG A 105 -10.81 -18.75 17.35
N GLN A 106 -11.76 -17.93 17.82
CA GLN A 106 -12.93 -18.43 18.57
C GLN A 106 -13.79 -19.35 17.70
N TRP A 107 -13.97 -19.01 16.42
CA TRP A 107 -14.69 -19.88 15.49
C TRP A 107 -13.95 -21.20 15.28
N LEU A 108 -12.63 -21.16 15.05
CA LEU A 108 -11.81 -22.37 14.87
C LEU A 108 -11.81 -23.25 16.12
N ASP A 109 -11.66 -22.66 17.30
CA ASP A 109 -11.70 -23.38 18.59
C ASP A 109 -13.07 -24.07 18.81
N ARG A 110 -14.17 -23.44 18.36
CA ARG A 110 -15.53 -23.99 18.49
C ARG A 110 -15.87 -25.06 17.45
N PHE A 111 -15.45 -24.88 16.20
CA PHE A 111 -15.97 -25.65 15.06
C PHE A 111 -14.93 -26.55 14.37
N LYS A 112 -13.63 -26.35 14.61
CA LYS A 112 -12.55 -27.12 13.99
C LYS A 112 -11.67 -27.77 15.06
N ARG A 113 -12.10 -28.90 15.62
CA ARG A 113 -11.34 -29.59 16.67
C ARG A 113 -9.93 -29.96 16.19
N GLY A 114 -8.93 -29.64 17.01
CA GLY A 114 -7.52 -30.00 16.74
C GLY A 114 -6.82 -29.12 15.70
N TRP A 115 -7.43 -28.03 15.24
CA TRP A 115 -6.89 -27.18 14.17
C TRP A 115 -5.45 -26.67 14.41
N ARG A 116 -5.04 -26.53 15.68
CA ARG A 116 -3.70 -26.03 16.06
C ARG A 116 -2.57 -27.04 15.87
N VAL A 117 -2.89 -28.32 15.68
CA VAL A 117 -1.93 -29.43 15.56
C VAL A 117 -2.18 -30.26 14.29
N GLN A 118 -3.01 -29.74 13.39
CA GLN A 118 -3.25 -30.37 12.10
C GLN A 118 -2.19 -29.87 11.13
N ASP A 119 -1.58 -30.81 10.43
CA ASP A 119 -0.65 -30.54 9.35
C ASP A 119 -1.32 -30.88 8.00
N GLY A 120 -0.92 -30.20 6.93
CA GLY A 120 -1.44 -30.35 5.57
C GLY A 120 -1.66 -29.02 4.84
N ASP A 121 -2.25 -29.09 3.65
CA ASP A 121 -2.58 -27.91 2.86
C ASP A 121 -3.49 -26.93 3.64
N PRO A 122 -3.06 -25.67 3.85
CA PRO A 122 -3.85 -24.66 4.54
C PRO A 122 -5.22 -24.47 3.93
N SER A 123 -6.27 -24.43 4.73
CA SER A 123 -7.66 -24.22 4.27
C SER A 123 -8.31 -22.98 4.85
N TYR A 124 -7.69 -22.40 5.88
CA TYR A 124 -8.19 -21.24 6.62
C TYR A 124 -7.06 -20.27 6.90
N MET A 125 -7.41 -18.99 6.89
CA MET A 125 -6.57 -17.90 7.38
C MET A 125 -7.22 -17.32 8.65
N TYR A 126 -6.41 -16.90 9.62
CA TYR A 126 -6.90 -16.28 10.86
C TYR A 126 -5.92 -15.21 11.37
N ALA A 127 -6.43 -14.29 12.20
CA ALA A 127 -5.56 -13.35 12.93
C ALA A 127 -4.76 -14.09 14.01
N GLY A 128 -3.44 -14.15 13.82
CA GLY A 128 -2.50 -14.85 14.67
C GLY A 128 -2.17 -14.12 15.98
N ASP A 129 -1.07 -14.56 16.59
CA ASP A 129 -0.54 -13.93 17.78
C ASP A 129 0.09 -12.56 17.44
N THR A 130 0.31 -11.75 18.48
CA THR A 130 0.98 -10.46 18.33
C THR A 130 2.49 -10.64 18.28
N TRP A 131 3.13 -9.96 17.33
CA TRP A 131 4.58 -9.79 17.27
C TRP A 131 4.89 -8.29 17.29
N GLY A 132 5.36 -7.81 18.44
CA GLY A 132 5.41 -6.38 18.73
C GLY A 132 4.01 -5.76 18.60
N ASN A 133 3.89 -4.76 17.72
CA ASN A 133 2.62 -4.07 17.45
C ASN A 133 1.83 -4.67 16.27
N LEU A 134 2.35 -5.71 15.63
CA LEU A 134 1.72 -6.35 14.47
C LEU A 134 1.01 -7.65 14.86
N ARG A 135 -0.10 -7.95 14.20
CA ARG A 135 -0.77 -9.24 14.28
C ARG A 135 -0.24 -10.13 13.18
N LYS A 136 0.27 -11.31 13.53
CA LYS A 136 0.68 -12.32 12.54
C LYS A 136 -0.51 -12.81 11.72
N LEU A 137 -0.23 -13.30 10.52
CA LEU A 137 -1.18 -14.07 9.72
C LEU A 137 -1.05 -15.54 10.07
N GLY A 138 -2.14 -16.15 10.51
CA GLY A 138 -2.20 -17.55 10.86
C GLY A 138 -2.84 -18.38 9.77
N PHE A 139 -2.33 -19.59 9.55
CA PHE A 139 -2.85 -20.56 8.58
C PHE A 139 -3.11 -21.91 9.24
N THR A 140 -4.22 -22.55 8.90
CA THR A 140 -4.55 -23.91 9.38
C THR A 140 -5.26 -24.73 8.30
N PRO A 141 -4.95 -26.04 8.13
CA PRO A 141 -3.83 -26.78 8.73
C PRO A 141 -2.46 -26.10 8.54
N THR A 142 -1.51 -26.41 9.44
CA THR A 142 -0.12 -25.99 9.31
C THR A 142 0.46 -26.66 8.06
N PRO A 143 1.21 -25.97 7.20
CA PRO A 143 1.86 -26.63 6.06
C PRO A 143 2.69 -27.84 6.52
N ASP A 144 2.55 -28.96 5.83
CA ASP A 144 3.34 -30.19 6.04
C ASP A 144 4.49 -30.34 5.02
N THR A 145 4.63 -29.34 4.15
CA THR A 145 5.66 -29.22 3.14
C THR A 145 6.14 -27.78 3.07
N ASP A 146 7.41 -27.60 2.70
CA ASP A 146 7.95 -26.30 2.34
C ASP A 146 7.36 -25.87 0.99
N GLY A 147 6.95 -24.60 0.91
CA GLY A 147 6.73 -23.95 -0.36
C GLY A 147 8.07 -23.69 -1.08
N GLU A 148 7.99 -23.45 -2.38
CA GLU A 148 9.18 -23.13 -3.16
C GLU A 148 9.57 -21.66 -2.99
N ASP A 149 10.87 -21.38 -2.91
CA ASP A 149 11.37 -20.00 -2.86
C ASP A 149 10.97 -19.25 -4.14
N TYR A 150 10.58 -17.98 -4.00
CA TYR A 150 10.30 -17.15 -5.16
C TYR A 150 11.59 -16.86 -5.94
N THR A 151 11.54 -17.02 -7.26
CA THR A 151 12.65 -16.63 -8.15
C THR A 151 12.09 -15.80 -9.28
N ALA A 152 12.66 -14.61 -9.54
CA ALA A 152 12.18 -13.69 -10.58
C ALA A 152 12.58 -14.11 -12.01
N SER A 153 13.49 -15.08 -12.17
CA SER A 153 14.01 -15.50 -13.48
C SER A 153 12.98 -16.03 -14.50
N PRO A 154 11.85 -16.68 -14.14
CA PRO A 154 10.84 -17.09 -15.09
C PRO A 154 9.87 -15.94 -15.47
N ASP A 155 9.74 -14.93 -14.61
CA ASP A 155 8.81 -13.80 -14.77
C ASP A 155 9.52 -12.67 -15.53
N THR A 156 9.48 -12.74 -16.86
CA THR A 156 10.20 -11.78 -17.72
C THR A 156 9.71 -10.35 -17.45
N GLY A 157 10.63 -9.45 -17.08
CA GLY A 157 10.29 -8.06 -16.76
C GLY A 157 9.96 -7.81 -15.29
N ILE A 158 9.99 -8.85 -14.44
CA ILE A 158 9.91 -8.73 -12.98
C ILE A 158 11.31 -8.75 -12.37
N TYR A 159 11.52 -7.88 -11.38
CA TYR A 159 12.76 -7.73 -10.66
C TYR A 159 12.50 -7.79 -9.16
N ALA A 160 13.42 -8.38 -8.41
CA ALA A 160 13.30 -8.48 -6.96
C ALA A 160 14.38 -7.61 -6.26
N SER A 161 14.01 -6.96 -5.15
CA SER A 161 14.93 -6.15 -4.34
C SER A 161 14.62 -6.26 -2.84
N GLU A 162 15.65 -6.28 -2.01
CA GLU A 162 15.53 -6.21 -0.55
C GLU A 162 15.18 -4.79 -0.05
N THR A 163 15.27 -3.77 -0.93
CA THR A 163 14.97 -2.39 -0.56
C THR A 163 13.54 -2.02 -0.96
N GLY A 164 12.67 -1.85 0.02
CA GLY A 164 11.28 -1.45 -0.17
C GLY A 164 11.09 -0.06 -0.77
N MET A 165 9.89 0.19 -1.29
CA MET A 165 9.50 1.48 -1.85
C MET A 165 9.17 2.52 -0.78
N THR A 166 9.46 3.79 -1.08
CA THR A 166 8.94 4.93 -0.31
C THR A 166 8.21 5.97 -1.18
N THR A 167 8.15 5.80 -2.52
CA THR A 167 7.55 6.83 -3.39
C THR A 167 6.02 6.87 -3.31
N THR A 168 5.48 8.08 -3.16
CA THR A 168 4.03 8.36 -3.11
C THR A 168 3.32 8.22 -4.45
N GLY A 169 4.05 8.24 -5.56
CA GLY A 169 3.52 8.18 -6.92
C GLY A 169 4.64 8.33 -7.94
N ASN A 170 4.29 8.27 -9.23
CA ASN A 170 5.26 8.51 -10.29
C ASN A 170 5.98 9.84 -10.06
N ILE A 171 7.30 9.82 -10.18
CA ILE A 171 8.09 11.03 -10.08
C ILE A 171 8.43 11.47 -11.49
N THR A 172 7.79 12.55 -11.89
CA THR A 172 8.05 13.19 -13.18
C THR A 172 8.97 14.39 -12.99
N GLY A 173 9.80 14.66 -13.99
CA GLY A 173 10.70 15.80 -13.97
C GLY A 173 11.38 15.98 -15.31
N THR A 174 12.35 16.90 -15.33
CA THR A 174 13.23 17.11 -16.49
C THR A 174 14.67 16.86 -16.08
N ASN A 175 15.44 16.26 -16.97
CA ASN A 175 16.82 15.94 -16.74
C ASN A 175 17.74 17.13 -17.02
N SER A 176 18.70 17.38 -16.14
CA SER A 176 19.62 18.53 -16.20
C SER A 176 21.00 18.22 -16.80
N VAL A 177 21.30 16.95 -17.12
CA VAL A 177 22.65 16.52 -17.52
C VAL A 177 22.65 15.70 -18.82
N ALA A 178 23.60 15.92 -19.72
CA ALA A 178 23.78 15.01 -20.86
C ALA A 178 24.60 13.79 -20.42
N SER A 179 24.02 12.59 -20.50
CA SER A 179 24.70 11.36 -20.08
C SER A 179 24.07 10.11 -20.71
N ALA A 180 24.85 9.07 -20.93
CA ALA A 180 24.31 7.76 -21.33
C ALA A 180 23.67 7.01 -20.15
N THR A 181 24.06 7.33 -18.90
CA THR A 181 23.71 6.50 -17.74
C THR A 181 23.19 7.26 -16.52
N VAL A 182 23.08 8.58 -16.61
CA VAL A 182 22.77 9.43 -15.46
C VAL A 182 21.62 10.37 -15.80
N CYS A 183 20.60 10.36 -14.94
CA CYS A 183 19.52 11.35 -14.97
C CYS A 183 19.56 12.15 -13.67
N THR A 184 19.59 13.48 -13.78
CA THR A 184 19.58 14.39 -12.63
C THR A 184 18.37 15.31 -12.72
N ASP A 185 17.49 15.26 -11.73
CA ASP A 185 16.30 16.10 -11.65
C ASP A 185 16.67 17.59 -11.66
N SER A 186 16.15 18.33 -12.63
CA SER A 186 16.50 19.75 -12.86
C SER A 186 16.01 20.67 -11.74
N GLU A 187 14.98 20.26 -11.00
CA GLU A 187 14.50 20.99 -9.82
C GLU A 187 15.37 20.72 -8.58
N GLY A 188 16.32 19.79 -8.67
CA GLY A 188 17.22 19.42 -7.57
C GLY A 188 16.50 18.74 -6.41
N ARG A 189 15.31 18.16 -6.64
CA ARG A 189 14.58 17.45 -5.59
C ARG A 189 15.34 16.19 -5.21
N ASP A 190 15.43 15.92 -3.90
CA ASP A 190 16.02 14.67 -3.42
C ASP A 190 15.10 13.50 -3.78
N LEU A 191 15.50 12.72 -4.79
CA LEU A 191 14.72 11.62 -5.33
C LEU A 191 14.58 10.48 -4.31
N ALA A 192 15.59 10.26 -3.45
CA ALA A 192 15.49 9.26 -2.37
C ALA A 192 14.45 9.69 -1.32
N THR A 193 14.35 10.98 -1.02
CA THR A 193 13.34 11.54 -0.10
C THR A 193 11.93 11.52 -0.73
N LEU A 194 11.84 11.68 -2.05
CA LEU A 194 10.59 11.44 -2.79
C LEU A 194 10.26 9.95 -2.94
N GLY A 195 11.21 9.09 -2.53
CA GLY A 195 11.04 7.69 -2.25
C GLY A 195 11.58 6.73 -3.31
N VAL A 196 12.33 7.27 -4.28
CA VAL A 196 12.96 6.51 -5.36
C VAL A 196 13.97 5.56 -4.76
N THR A 197 13.91 4.30 -5.15
CA THR A 197 14.83 3.26 -4.71
C THR A 197 15.49 2.55 -5.90
N VAL A 198 16.58 1.86 -5.61
CA VAL A 198 17.25 0.96 -6.57
C VAL A 198 16.30 -0.17 -6.94
N GLY A 199 16.24 -0.49 -8.24
CA GLY A 199 15.33 -1.49 -8.80
C GLY A 199 14.11 -0.89 -9.49
N MET A 200 13.75 0.37 -9.18
CA MET A 200 12.67 1.08 -9.85
C MET A 200 12.99 1.37 -11.31
N MET A 201 11.95 1.51 -12.12
CA MET A 201 12.07 1.77 -13.55
C MET A 201 11.86 3.26 -13.85
N ILE A 202 12.75 3.81 -14.67
CA ILE A 202 12.67 5.18 -15.17
C ILE A 202 12.55 5.15 -16.69
N VAL A 203 11.63 5.96 -17.20
CA VAL A 203 11.37 6.14 -18.62
C VAL A 203 11.85 7.52 -19.03
N ASN A 204 12.69 7.60 -20.06
CA ASN A 204 12.92 8.82 -20.82
C ASN A 204 11.74 9.02 -21.78
N VAL A 205 10.82 9.89 -21.38
CA VAL A 205 9.59 10.15 -22.12
C VAL A 205 9.88 10.78 -23.49
N THR A 206 11.02 11.47 -23.62
CA THR A 206 11.39 12.15 -24.86
C THR A 206 11.68 11.19 -26.01
N ASP A 207 12.46 10.13 -25.77
CA ASP A 207 12.93 9.22 -26.82
C ASP A 207 12.36 7.80 -26.69
N GLY A 208 11.53 7.57 -25.67
CA GLY A 208 10.85 6.32 -25.36
C GLY A 208 11.75 5.27 -24.71
N SER A 209 13.01 5.58 -24.41
CA SER A 209 13.91 4.64 -23.76
C SER A 209 13.58 4.46 -22.28
N GLN A 210 13.93 3.31 -21.72
CA GLN A 210 13.67 2.99 -20.33
C GLN A 210 14.81 2.20 -19.71
N GLY A 211 14.90 2.18 -18.39
CA GLY A 211 15.88 1.36 -17.72
C GLY A 211 15.67 1.26 -16.21
N GLN A 212 16.35 0.27 -15.64
CA GLN A 212 16.32 0.03 -14.20
C GLN A 212 17.32 0.94 -13.48
N ILE A 213 16.85 1.60 -12.42
CA ILE A 213 17.66 2.42 -11.54
C ILE A 213 18.60 1.51 -10.75
N SER A 214 19.90 1.67 -10.95
CA SER A 214 20.95 0.90 -10.26
C SER A 214 21.58 1.65 -9.09
N ALA A 215 21.38 2.98 -9.01
CA ALA A 215 21.79 3.79 -7.87
C ALA A 215 20.93 5.04 -7.75
N VAL A 216 20.72 5.52 -6.51
CA VAL A 216 20.03 6.77 -6.19
C VAL A 216 20.92 7.60 -5.27
N SER A 217 21.13 8.88 -5.59
CA SER A 217 21.89 9.81 -4.74
C SER A 217 21.38 11.24 -4.91
N GLY A 218 20.71 11.77 -3.89
CA GLY A 218 20.10 13.10 -3.93
C GLY A 218 19.17 13.24 -5.13
N ALA A 219 19.42 14.24 -5.98
CA ALA A 219 18.63 14.49 -7.19
C ALA A 219 18.99 13.59 -8.39
N THR A 220 19.90 12.63 -8.22
CA THR A 220 20.48 11.86 -9.33
C THR A 220 20.15 10.38 -9.21
N VAL A 221 19.83 9.77 -10.34
CA VAL A 221 19.75 8.31 -10.51
C VAL A 221 20.72 7.83 -11.57
N THR A 222 21.26 6.64 -11.37
CA THR A 222 22.03 5.91 -12.37
C THR A 222 21.13 4.86 -13.01
N VAL A 223 21.07 4.83 -14.33
CA VAL A 223 20.24 3.92 -15.11
C VAL A 223 20.88 3.68 -16.47
N THR A 224 20.93 2.43 -16.95
CA THR A 224 21.28 2.17 -18.36
C THR A 224 20.00 2.07 -19.16
N LEU A 225 19.84 2.94 -20.16
CA LEU A 225 18.65 3.01 -21.00
C LEU A 225 18.71 2.00 -22.16
N ALA A 226 17.55 1.44 -22.49
CA ALA A 226 17.33 0.54 -23.62
C ALA A 226 15.96 0.80 -24.27
N ASP A 227 15.72 0.13 -25.40
CA ASP A 227 14.45 0.06 -26.14
C ASP A 227 13.88 1.36 -26.72
N GLY A 228 14.59 2.49 -26.59
CA GLY A 228 14.24 3.77 -27.22
C GLY A 228 15.09 4.14 -28.42
N THR A 229 14.84 5.35 -28.94
CA THR A 229 15.47 5.83 -30.18
C THR A 229 16.94 6.20 -29.98
N ALA A 230 17.29 6.88 -28.89
CA ALA A 230 18.65 7.31 -28.60
C ALA A 230 19.30 6.52 -27.46
N ASN A 231 18.53 6.07 -26.47
CA ASN A 231 19.01 5.33 -25.30
C ASN A 231 20.05 6.12 -24.50
N THR A 232 19.86 7.44 -24.43
CA THR A 232 20.71 8.38 -23.69
C THR A 232 19.86 9.50 -23.12
N TRP A 233 20.32 10.10 -22.04
CA TRP A 233 19.75 11.32 -21.48
C TRP A 233 20.38 12.57 -22.12
N ALA A 234 19.55 13.42 -22.71
CA ALA A 234 19.91 14.78 -23.09
C ALA A 234 19.42 15.79 -22.04
N VAL A 235 20.07 16.95 -21.99
CA VAL A 235 19.61 18.06 -21.15
C VAL A 235 18.23 18.51 -21.63
N GLY A 236 17.28 18.60 -20.71
CA GLY A 236 15.89 18.95 -20.97
C GLY A 236 14.98 17.76 -21.26
N ASP A 237 15.51 16.53 -21.31
CA ASP A 237 14.66 15.34 -21.48
C ASP A 237 13.68 15.19 -20.33
N SER A 238 12.42 14.90 -20.65
CA SER A 238 11.41 14.61 -19.64
C SER A 238 11.58 13.17 -19.17
N PHE A 239 11.59 12.96 -17.86
CA PHE A 239 11.61 11.62 -17.28
C PHE A 239 10.36 11.33 -16.47
N ASN A 240 10.04 10.06 -16.38
CA ASN A 240 9.00 9.52 -15.53
C ASN A 240 9.54 8.29 -14.80
N ILE A 241 9.72 8.39 -13.49
CA ILE A 241 10.02 7.24 -12.63
C ILE A 241 8.68 6.63 -12.27
N LEU A 242 8.42 5.42 -12.77
CA LEU A 242 7.19 4.71 -12.51
C LEU A 242 7.19 4.24 -11.06
N ALA A 243 6.32 4.83 -10.25
CA ALA A 243 5.90 4.23 -9.01
C ALA A 243 4.60 3.51 -9.28
N GLY A 244 4.49 2.27 -8.82
CA GLY A 244 3.20 1.94 -8.26
C GLY A 244 2.69 0.53 -8.42
N GLU A 245 3.44 -0.38 -9.01
CA GLU A 245 3.07 -1.78 -8.92
C GLU A 245 4.25 -2.56 -8.38
N TYR A 246 4.10 -3.00 -7.14
CA TYR A 246 5.02 -3.93 -6.53
C TYR A 246 4.24 -4.97 -5.75
N GLY A 247 4.80 -6.17 -5.73
CA GLY A 247 4.41 -7.25 -4.85
C GLY A 247 5.40 -7.36 -3.71
N VAL A 248 5.04 -8.11 -2.68
CA VAL A 248 5.96 -8.42 -1.59
C VAL A 248 6.08 -9.93 -1.46
N VAL A 249 7.29 -10.45 -1.48
CA VAL A 249 7.57 -11.82 -1.05
C VAL A 249 7.92 -11.75 0.43
N VAL A 250 7.19 -12.52 1.23
CA VAL A 250 7.41 -12.64 2.67
C VAL A 250 7.88 -14.04 2.98
N ASP A 251 9.10 -14.15 3.45
CA ASP A 251 9.65 -15.37 4.01
C ASP A 251 9.32 -15.50 5.51
N TRP A 252 9.29 -16.73 6.03
CA TRP A 252 9.00 -17.02 7.44
C TRP A 252 10.12 -16.54 8.38
N ALA A 253 11.35 -16.48 7.89
CA ALA A 253 12.55 -16.09 8.65
C ALA A 253 13.33 -14.92 8.04
N GLY A 254 13.22 -14.71 6.73
CA GLY A 254 13.88 -13.65 6.01
C GLY A 254 13.24 -12.26 6.18
N ASP A 255 13.95 -11.27 5.66
CA ASP A 255 13.41 -9.95 5.41
C ASP A 255 12.45 -9.98 4.20
N GLU A 256 11.70 -8.91 4.02
CA GLU A 256 10.78 -8.78 2.88
C GLU A 256 11.56 -8.51 1.60
N GLU A 257 11.21 -9.22 0.54
CA GLU A 257 11.68 -8.94 -0.81
C GLU A 257 10.55 -8.29 -1.61
N TYR A 258 10.86 -7.27 -2.38
CA TYR A 258 9.90 -6.47 -3.13
C TYR A 258 10.04 -6.80 -4.61
N LEU A 259 8.90 -7.03 -5.26
CA LEU A 259 8.82 -7.36 -6.69
C LEU A 259 8.46 -6.11 -7.48
N PHE A 260 9.17 -5.82 -8.57
CA PHE A 260 8.99 -4.63 -9.39
C PHE A 260 8.83 -5.00 -10.85
N THR A 261 8.11 -4.17 -11.59
CA THR A 261 7.99 -4.29 -13.05
C THR A 261 8.32 -2.97 -13.75
N ALA A 262 8.78 -3.08 -14.99
CA ALA A 262 8.95 -1.97 -15.92
C ALA A 262 7.67 -1.55 -16.61
N GLU A 263 6.68 -2.42 -16.64
CA GLU A 263 5.45 -2.23 -17.38
C GLU A 263 4.30 -1.97 -16.41
N ILE A 264 3.53 -0.92 -16.66
CA ILE A 264 2.27 -0.71 -15.93
C ILE A 264 1.37 -1.92 -16.24
N GLY A 265 0.90 -2.59 -15.20
CA GLY A 265 0.12 -3.83 -15.27
C GLY A 265 0.98 -5.10 -15.22
N GLY A 266 2.32 -4.99 -15.30
CA GLY A 266 3.20 -6.16 -15.34
C GLY A 266 3.18 -7.00 -14.05
N MET A 267 2.74 -6.42 -12.94
CA MET A 267 2.55 -7.16 -11.69
C MET A 267 1.42 -8.19 -11.76
N VAL A 268 0.53 -8.11 -12.76
CA VAL A 268 -0.52 -9.12 -13.01
C VAL A 268 0.07 -10.44 -13.50
N ASP A 269 1.26 -10.41 -14.09
CA ASP A 269 1.92 -11.58 -14.67
C ASP A 269 2.83 -12.32 -13.66
N VAL A 270 2.82 -11.93 -12.38
CA VAL A 270 3.58 -12.64 -11.33
C VAL A 270 2.93 -13.97 -11.01
N ASP A 271 3.63 -15.06 -11.34
CA ASP A 271 3.19 -16.40 -10.99
C ASP A 271 3.40 -16.70 -9.51
N THR A 272 2.38 -17.26 -8.86
CA THR A 272 2.54 -17.81 -7.50
C THR A 272 2.97 -19.27 -7.58
N ILE A 273 4.10 -19.57 -6.95
CA ILE A 273 4.69 -20.89 -6.98
C ILE A 273 3.89 -21.87 -6.09
N VAL A 274 3.91 -23.15 -6.46
CA VAL A 274 3.27 -24.23 -5.71
C VAL A 274 3.71 -24.27 -4.25
N GLY A 275 2.78 -24.59 -3.36
CA GLY A 275 3.00 -24.66 -1.92
C GLY A 275 2.95 -23.30 -1.22
N ASN A 276 2.80 -22.18 -1.96
CA ASN A 276 2.77 -20.84 -1.39
C ASN A 276 1.35 -20.26 -1.33
N VAL A 277 1.23 -19.18 -0.55
CA VAL A 277 0.00 -18.39 -0.43
C VAL A 277 0.15 -17.06 -1.17
N TYR A 278 -0.74 -16.80 -2.12
CA TYR A 278 -0.97 -15.46 -2.65
C TYR A 278 -1.96 -14.72 -1.75
N LEU A 279 -1.54 -13.60 -1.17
CA LEU A 279 -2.32 -12.78 -0.27
C LEU A 279 -2.66 -11.45 -0.97
N GLU A 280 -3.95 -11.22 -1.26
CA GLU A 280 -4.45 -9.88 -1.54
C GLU A 280 -4.64 -9.12 -0.23
N PHE A 281 -4.17 -7.88 -0.19
CA PHE A 281 -4.31 -7.03 0.98
C PHE A 281 -4.51 -5.56 0.63
N VAL A 282 -5.05 -4.81 1.58
CA VAL A 282 -5.12 -3.35 1.51
C VAL A 282 -3.83 -2.79 2.09
N LYS A 283 -3.06 -2.04 1.30
CA LYS A 283 -1.85 -1.37 1.79
C LYS A 283 -2.19 -0.14 2.61
N ARG A 284 -1.28 0.20 3.53
CA ARG A 284 -1.29 1.46 4.26
C ARG A 284 -0.94 2.59 3.27
N PRO A 285 -1.69 3.70 3.25
CA PRO A 285 -1.30 4.86 2.47
C PRO A 285 -0.02 5.47 3.03
N LEU A 286 0.81 6.03 2.14
CA LEU A 286 1.95 6.82 2.58
C LEU A 286 1.48 8.05 3.37
N PRO A 287 2.16 8.37 4.48
CA PRO A 287 1.81 9.53 5.27
C PRO A 287 2.03 10.81 4.45
N LEU A 288 1.10 11.75 4.56
CA LEU A 288 1.24 13.11 4.10
C LEU A 288 2.31 13.81 4.93
N GLN A 289 3.40 14.21 4.27
CA GLN A 289 4.59 14.83 4.86
C GLN A 289 4.95 16.17 4.21
N PHE A 290 4.55 16.39 2.96
CA PHE A 290 4.88 17.59 2.21
C PHE A 290 3.61 18.33 1.78
N ASP A 291 3.65 19.66 1.82
CA ASP A 291 2.52 20.53 1.47
C ASP A 291 1.97 20.28 0.05
N THR A 292 2.81 19.82 -0.86
CA THR A 292 2.47 19.51 -2.25
C THR A 292 2.05 18.05 -2.47
N GLN A 293 2.12 17.21 -1.44
CA GLN A 293 1.78 15.79 -1.55
C GLN A 293 0.27 15.60 -1.66
N TYR A 294 -0.14 14.71 -2.57
CA TYR A 294 -1.52 14.27 -2.71
C TYR A 294 -1.76 13.00 -1.85
N PRO A 295 -2.95 12.87 -1.23
CA PRO A 295 -3.38 11.61 -0.62
C PRO A 295 -3.41 10.45 -1.64
N GLN A 296 -3.06 9.24 -1.19
CA GLN A 296 -3.26 8.01 -1.97
C GLN A 296 -4.72 7.54 -1.87
N LEU A 297 -5.66 8.37 -2.31
CA LEU A 297 -7.10 8.12 -2.37
C LEU A 297 -7.67 8.74 -3.64
N PRO A 298 -8.77 8.22 -4.23
CA PRO A 298 -9.46 8.91 -5.32
C PRO A 298 -9.75 10.40 -5.02
N PRO A 299 -9.57 11.33 -5.98
CA PRO A 299 -9.65 12.77 -5.72
C PRO A 299 -10.97 13.21 -5.12
N GLU A 300 -12.06 12.55 -5.50
CA GLU A 300 -13.41 12.80 -5.05
C GLU A 300 -13.53 12.60 -3.52
N LEU A 301 -12.70 11.72 -2.95
CA LEU A 301 -12.70 11.42 -1.52
C LEU A 301 -11.90 12.42 -0.69
N HIS A 302 -11.00 13.19 -1.31
CA HIS A 302 -10.11 14.11 -0.60
C HIS A 302 -10.89 15.16 0.21
N ILE A 303 -12.05 15.60 -0.30
CA ILE A 303 -12.89 16.63 0.34
C ILE A 303 -13.42 16.19 1.71
N HIS A 304 -13.47 14.89 1.98
CA HIS A 304 -13.99 14.33 3.23
C HIS A 304 -12.91 14.16 4.31
N LEU A 305 -11.62 14.10 3.95
CA LEU A 305 -10.52 13.94 4.90
C LEU A 305 -10.50 15.00 6.03
N PRO A 306 -10.79 16.29 5.78
CA PRO A 306 -10.85 17.29 6.84
C PRO A 306 -11.88 16.97 7.93
N ASP A 307 -13.03 16.39 7.57
CA ASP A 307 -14.06 16.01 8.55
C ASP A 307 -13.57 14.84 9.43
N GLY A 308 -12.82 13.90 8.86
CA GLY A 308 -12.12 12.85 9.61
C GLY A 308 -11.05 13.42 10.55
N ALA A 309 -10.27 14.40 10.09
CA ALA A 309 -9.26 15.05 10.93
C ALA A 309 -9.88 15.77 12.14
N VAL A 310 -11.01 16.46 11.96
CA VAL A 310 -11.77 17.07 13.06
C VAL A 310 -12.16 16.04 14.11
N TRP A 311 -12.60 14.85 13.69
CA TRP A 311 -12.88 13.74 14.61
C TRP A 311 -11.65 13.35 15.43
N TYR A 312 -10.51 13.08 14.79
CA TYR A 312 -9.30 12.66 15.51
C TYR A 312 -8.77 13.73 16.48
N LEU A 313 -8.94 15.02 16.17
CA LEU A 313 -8.54 16.14 17.03
C LEU A 313 -9.46 16.33 18.26
N LYS A 314 -10.76 16.01 18.13
CA LYS A 314 -11.76 16.31 19.16
C LYS A 314 -12.34 15.08 19.88
N ARG A 315 -12.06 13.85 19.42
CA ARG A 315 -12.64 12.61 20.00
C ARG A 315 -12.28 12.35 21.47
N SER A 316 -11.23 12.96 21.98
CA SER A 316 -10.81 12.85 23.39
C SER A 316 -11.63 13.74 24.33
N SER A 317 -12.45 14.66 23.80
CA SER A 317 -13.35 15.50 24.59
C SER A 317 -14.38 14.64 25.36
N PRO A 318 -14.85 15.10 26.54
CA PRO A 318 -15.85 14.37 27.32
C PRO A 318 -17.11 14.04 26.50
N LYS A 319 -17.53 12.78 26.55
CA LYS A 319 -18.73 12.31 25.84
C LYS A 319 -19.94 13.17 26.22
N GLY A 320 -20.65 13.67 25.21
CA GLY A 320 -21.83 14.53 25.36
C GLY A 320 -21.54 16.03 25.42
N GLY A 321 -20.27 16.46 25.54
CA GLY A 321 -19.89 17.86 25.43
C GLY A 321 -19.94 18.37 23.97
N ASP A 322 -20.03 19.70 23.80
CA ASP A 322 -20.19 20.32 22.48
C ASP A 322 -19.08 19.91 21.49
N ASP A 323 -17.81 19.91 21.92
CA ASP A 323 -16.68 19.48 21.08
C ASP A 323 -16.79 18.00 20.66
N TYR A 324 -17.26 17.12 21.55
CA TYR A 324 -17.45 15.70 21.22
C TYR A 324 -18.61 15.51 20.25
N ASN A 325 -19.71 16.26 20.43
CA ASN A 325 -20.87 16.19 19.55
C ASN A 325 -20.53 16.71 18.15
N GLU A 326 -19.75 17.79 18.05
CA GLU A 326 -19.22 18.30 16.79
C GLU A 326 -18.29 17.27 16.13
N ALA A 327 -17.37 16.67 16.89
CA ALA A 327 -16.48 15.61 16.41
C ALA A 327 -17.27 14.43 15.84
N SER A 328 -18.29 13.97 16.57
CA SER A 328 -19.15 12.86 16.16
C SER A 328 -19.90 13.20 14.87
N GLY A 329 -20.43 14.42 14.74
CA GLY A 329 -21.07 14.90 13.51
C GLY A 329 -20.12 14.93 12.32
N ALA A 330 -18.90 15.42 12.51
CA ALA A 330 -17.85 15.40 11.49
C ALA A 330 -17.48 13.97 11.08
N TYR A 331 -17.36 13.04 12.04
CA TYR A 331 -17.10 11.64 11.74
C TYR A 331 -18.20 10.99 10.91
N GLN A 332 -19.48 11.28 11.20
CA GLN A 332 -20.59 10.78 10.39
C GLN A 332 -20.57 11.35 8.96
N SER A 333 -20.27 12.65 8.81
CA SER A 333 -20.07 13.29 7.50
C SER A 333 -18.95 12.63 6.70
N PHE A 334 -17.81 12.37 7.38
CA PHE A 334 -16.68 11.64 6.81
C PHE A 334 -17.08 10.23 6.34
N LEU A 335 -17.70 9.43 7.21
CA LEU A 335 -18.13 8.07 6.85
C LEU A 335 -19.14 8.05 5.70
N ALA A 336 -20.09 8.98 5.69
CA ALA A 336 -21.07 9.11 4.62
C ALA A 336 -20.38 9.44 3.29
N GLY A 337 -19.53 10.47 3.26
CA GLY A 337 -18.81 10.87 2.06
C GLY A 337 -17.87 9.78 1.50
N ILE A 338 -17.14 9.10 2.39
CA ILE A 338 -16.25 8.01 1.98
C ILE A 338 -17.03 6.81 1.41
N ARG A 339 -18.20 6.48 1.98
CA ARG A 339 -19.03 5.36 1.51
C ARG A 339 -19.81 5.69 0.23
N GLU A 340 -20.30 6.93 0.10
CA GLU A 340 -21.03 7.37 -1.09
C GLU A 340 -20.10 7.54 -2.30
N GLY A 341 -18.90 8.06 -2.08
CA GLY A 341 -17.90 8.24 -3.14
C GLY A 341 -17.27 6.93 -3.63
N TYR A 342 -17.31 5.86 -2.84
CA TYR A 342 -16.71 4.58 -3.18
C TYR A 342 -17.77 3.49 -3.40
N ILE A 343 -18.31 3.46 -4.61
CA ILE A 343 -19.27 2.44 -5.04
C ILE A 343 -18.48 1.23 -5.59
N ASP A 344 -17.96 0.39 -4.69
CA ASP A 344 -17.64 -1.00 -5.02
C ASP A 344 -18.70 -1.91 -4.36
N PHE A 345 -19.69 -2.31 -5.16
CA PHE A 345 -20.93 -2.97 -4.71
C PHE A 345 -20.70 -4.31 -3.98
N ASP A 346 -19.52 -4.95 -4.14
CA ASP A 346 -19.22 -6.25 -3.51
C ASP A 346 -18.53 -6.14 -2.12
N SER A 347 -18.01 -4.98 -1.72
CA SER A 347 -17.19 -4.82 -0.52
C SER A 347 -17.98 -4.49 0.77
N LEU A 348 -19.14 -3.82 0.64
CA LEU A 348 -19.96 -3.35 1.76
C LEU A 348 -20.51 -4.51 2.62
N ALA A 349 -20.85 -5.65 2.00
CA ALA A 349 -21.41 -6.81 2.71
C ALA A 349 -20.40 -7.51 3.64
N ARG A 350 -19.08 -7.35 3.42
CA ARG A 350 -18.04 -7.97 4.26
C ARG A 350 -17.59 -7.07 5.42
N HIS A 351 -17.77 -5.75 5.31
CA HIS A 351 -17.34 -4.79 6.33
C HIS A 351 -18.21 -4.88 7.60
N ASP A 352 -19.52 -5.08 7.45
CA ASP A 352 -20.45 -5.21 8.59
C ASP A 352 -20.13 -6.44 9.46
N ALA A 353 -19.64 -7.53 8.86
CA ALA A 353 -19.25 -8.74 9.59
C ALA A 353 -17.97 -8.57 10.46
N LEU A 354 -17.12 -7.57 10.16
CA LEU A 354 -15.90 -7.30 10.93
C LEU A 354 -16.11 -6.25 12.03
N MET A 355 -17.03 -5.30 11.84
CA MET A 355 -17.34 -4.27 12.83
C MET A 355 -18.17 -4.82 14.01
N GLU A 356 -18.94 -5.89 13.81
CA GLU A 356 -19.65 -6.59 14.90
C GLU A 356 -18.72 -7.31 15.90
N CYS A 357 -17.41 -7.38 15.64
CA CYS A 357 -16.43 -7.97 16.57
C CYS A 357 -15.78 -6.95 17.53
N HIS A 358 -16.09 -5.65 17.43
CA HIS A 358 -15.48 -4.60 18.26
C HIS A 358 -16.49 -3.75 19.07
N ILE A 359 -17.70 -4.28 19.28
CA ILE A 359 -18.61 -3.91 20.37
C ILE A 359 -18.69 -5.12 21.30
#